data_AF-A0A179I1P2-F1
#
_entry.id   AF-A0A179I1P2-F1
#
_cell.length_a   1.000
_cell.length_b   1.000
_cell.length_c   1.000
_cell.angle_alpha   90.00
_cell.angle_beta   90.00
_cell.angle_gamma   90.00
#
_symmetry.space_group_name_H-M   'P 1'
#
loop_
_entity.id
_entity.type
_entity.pdbx_description
1 polymer ?
#
loop_
_entity_poly.entity_id
_entity_poly.type
_entity_poly.pdbx_seq_one_letter_code
_entity_poly.pdbx_strand_id
1 'polypeptide(L)'
;MISLDSWWWRFLETYIYAEPSPPPRRRTTPLQVLCVGPPRSGTESISQALAILGYDHSYHGWDILFEAPHRMQSWAALARTKWYGRANGSTDLAAPDFDALVAAYPDAKVVLNTRGDLDEWLRSMDKTIVAINDSWMFWFIHFFHREAFWAWQVSQRYLWAPFFRAPDGHMATAIRRNGKWVYQGEQVTETHVLIVGEEKDG
;
A
#
# COMPACT_ATOMS: atom_id res chain seq x y z
N MET A 1 -4.20 18.02 13.51
CA MET A 1 -3.16 16.97 13.65
C MET A 1 -1.83 17.52 13.16
N ILE A 2 -0.71 17.15 13.77
CA ILE A 2 0.63 17.54 13.28
C ILE A 2 0.85 16.86 11.92
N SER A 3 1.26 17.62 10.89
CA SER A 3 1.57 17.09 9.55
C SER A 3 2.52 15.88 9.64
N LEU A 4 2.26 14.83 8.87
CA LEU A 4 3.12 13.63 8.78
C LEU A 4 4.52 13.93 8.25
N ASP A 5 4.71 15.11 7.64
CA ASP A 5 6.03 15.58 7.24
C ASP A 5 6.73 16.50 8.25
N SER A 6 6.14 16.68 9.44
CA SER A 6 6.75 17.46 10.51
C SER A 6 8.02 16.84 11.08
N TRP A 7 8.84 17.68 11.70
CA TRP A 7 10.07 17.27 12.41
C TRP A 7 9.80 16.20 13.47
N TRP A 8 8.64 16.24 14.13
CA TRP A 8 8.29 15.29 15.20
C TRP A 8 8.16 13.85 14.68
N TRP A 9 7.42 13.64 13.58
CA TRP A 9 7.31 12.31 13.00
C TRP A 9 8.65 11.83 12.44
N ARG A 10 9.41 12.72 11.81
CA ARG A 10 10.76 12.38 11.34
C ARG A 10 11.68 11.98 12.48
N PHE A 11 11.60 12.65 13.62
CA PHE A 11 12.35 12.28 14.82
C PHE A 11 11.97 10.89 15.32
N LEU A 12 10.68 10.61 15.47
CA LEU A 12 10.19 9.29 15.92
C LEU A 12 10.65 8.17 14.98
N GLU A 13 10.50 8.37 13.68
CA GLU A 13 10.86 7.39 12.64
C GLU A 13 12.37 7.16 12.54
N THR A 14 13.18 8.21 12.70
CA THR A 14 14.64 8.14 12.47
C THR A 14 15.41 7.71 13.70
N TYR A 15 14.92 8.02 14.91
CA TYR A 15 15.69 7.83 16.14
C TYR A 15 15.05 6.87 17.14
N ILE A 16 13.73 6.91 17.30
CA ILE A 16 13.06 6.06 18.31
C ILE A 16 12.70 4.69 17.71
N TYR A 17 12.07 4.70 16.54
CA TYR A 17 11.53 3.50 15.89
C TYR A 17 12.35 3.01 14.70
N ALA A 18 13.49 3.62 14.38
CA ALA A 18 14.32 3.21 13.24
C ALA A 18 14.68 1.72 13.23
N GLU A 19 14.38 1.01 12.16
CA GLU A 19 14.74 -0.40 12.02
C GLU A 19 15.86 -0.54 10.98
N PRO A 20 16.77 -1.53 11.08
CA PRO A 20 17.75 -1.75 10.03
C PRO A 20 17.06 -1.97 8.68
N SER A 21 17.53 -1.28 7.64
CA SER A 21 17.01 -1.53 6.29
C SER A 21 17.28 -2.98 5.89
N PRO A 22 16.25 -3.74 5.49
CA PRO A 22 16.46 -5.11 5.02
C PRO A 22 17.31 -5.13 3.75
N PRO A 23 18.01 -6.24 3.45
CA PRO A 23 18.82 -6.37 2.25
C PRO A 23 17.96 -6.06 0.99
N PRO A 24 18.51 -5.41 -0.04
CA PRO A 24 17.77 -5.11 -1.26
C PRO A 24 17.22 -6.38 -1.89
N ARG A 25 15.95 -6.39 -2.32
CA ARG A 25 15.46 -7.47 -3.17
C ARG A 25 16.08 -7.32 -4.54
N ARG A 26 16.74 -8.39 -5.01
CA ARG A 26 17.08 -8.54 -6.41
C ARG A 26 16.09 -9.52 -7.00
N ARG A 27 15.34 -9.05 -7.99
CA ARG A 27 14.51 -9.96 -8.79
C ARG A 27 15.44 -10.78 -9.67
N THR A 28 15.33 -12.09 -9.57
CA THR A 28 16.04 -13.05 -10.42
C THR A 28 15.21 -13.44 -11.63
N THR A 29 13.89 -13.23 -11.58
CA THR A 29 12.92 -13.51 -12.64
C THR A 29 12.25 -12.23 -13.13
N PRO A 30 11.87 -12.14 -14.43
CA PRO A 30 11.16 -11.00 -15.01
C PRO A 30 9.70 -10.92 -14.52
N LEU A 31 9.07 -9.74 -14.61
CA LEU A 31 7.70 -9.54 -14.09
C LEU A 31 6.73 -10.22 -15.05
N GLN A 32 5.84 -11.05 -14.53
CA GLN A 32 4.93 -11.84 -15.38
C GLN A 32 3.49 -11.34 -15.30
N VAL A 33 3.01 -10.98 -14.11
CA VAL A 33 1.65 -10.43 -13.94
C VAL A 33 1.68 -9.22 -13.01
N LEU A 34 1.03 -8.16 -13.46
CA LEU A 34 0.84 -6.90 -12.76
C LEU A 34 -0.66 -6.70 -12.49
N CYS A 35 -1.10 -6.87 -11.24
CA CYS A 35 -2.50 -6.59 -10.89
C CYS A 35 -2.65 -5.19 -10.32
N VAL A 36 -3.52 -4.38 -10.94
CA VAL A 36 -3.67 -2.93 -10.68
C VAL A 36 -5.05 -2.55 -10.14
N GLY A 37 -5.81 -3.54 -9.68
CA GLY A 37 -7.13 -3.28 -9.10
C GLY A 37 -7.05 -2.67 -7.70
N PRO A 38 -8.11 -1.95 -7.28
CA PRO A 38 -8.20 -1.39 -5.95
C PRO A 38 -8.10 -2.44 -4.85
N PRO A 39 -7.71 -2.04 -3.63
CA PRO A 39 -7.81 -2.93 -2.49
C PRO A 39 -9.28 -3.32 -2.30
N ARG A 40 -9.51 -4.56 -1.82
CA ARG A 40 -10.85 -5.09 -1.54
C ARG A 40 -11.76 -5.30 -2.77
N SER A 41 -11.20 -5.37 -3.99
CA SER A 41 -11.86 -5.86 -5.21
C SER A 41 -11.45 -7.29 -5.60
N GLY A 42 -11.04 -8.12 -4.63
CA GLY A 42 -10.65 -9.52 -4.87
C GLY A 42 -9.15 -9.76 -5.04
N THR A 43 -8.30 -8.83 -4.59
CA THR A 43 -6.82 -8.92 -4.71
C THR A 43 -6.24 -10.17 -4.06
N GLU A 44 -6.76 -10.58 -2.90
CA GLU A 44 -6.32 -11.79 -2.20
C GLU A 44 -6.75 -13.06 -2.94
N SER A 45 -7.97 -13.09 -3.49
CA SER A 45 -8.44 -14.20 -4.32
C SER A 45 -7.61 -14.35 -5.59
N ILE A 46 -7.18 -13.25 -6.21
CA ILE A 46 -6.28 -13.27 -7.36
C ILE A 46 -4.89 -13.78 -6.96
N SER A 47 -4.34 -13.31 -5.84
CA SER A 47 -3.08 -13.81 -5.30
C SER A 47 -3.11 -15.34 -5.09
N GLN A 48 -4.18 -15.86 -4.50
CA GLN A 48 -4.38 -17.31 -4.33
C GLN A 48 -4.56 -18.04 -5.67
N ALA A 49 -5.31 -17.47 -6.61
CA ALA A 49 -5.47 -18.05 -7.95
C ALA A 49 -4.15 -18.15 -8.71
N LEU A 50 -3.28 -17.14 -8.59
CA LEU A 50 -1.95 -17.17 -9.19
C LEU A 50 -1.08 -18.24 -8.55
N ALA A 51 -1.12 -18.41 -7.22
CA ALA A 51 -0.45 -19.52 -6.57
C ALA A 51 -0.93 -20.90 -7.09
N ILE A 52 -2.25 -21.06 -7.33
CA ILE A 52 -2.82 -22.27 -7.92
C ILE A 52 -2.34 -22.50 -9.36
N LEU A 53 -2.19 -21.43 -10.15
CA LEU A 53 -1.67 -21.47 -11.52
C LEU A 53 -0.16 -21.72 -11.58
N GLY A 54 0.50 -21.95 -10.44
CA GLY A 54 1.92 -22.26 -10.38
C GLY A 54 2.83 -21.04 -10.33
N TYR A 55 2.30 -19.85 -10.04
CA TYR A 55 3.11 -18.67 -9.75
C TYR A 55 3.74 -18.78 -8.35
N ASP A 56 5.07 -18.68 -8.25
CA ASP A 56 5.82 -18.87 -7.00
C ASP A 56 5.49 -17.83 -5.92
N HIS A 57 5.45 -16.54 -6.29
CA HIS A 57 5.18 -15.48 -5.31
C HIS A 57 4.43 -14.31 -5.92
N SER A 58 3.36 -13.88 -5.24
CA SER A 58 2.63 -12.66 -5.55
C SER A 58 2.74 -11.67 -4.39
N TYR A 59 3.39 -10.53 -4.64
CA TYR A 59 3.49 -9.47 -3.64
C TYR A 59 2.13 -8.83 -3.41
N HIS A 60 1.59 -8.91 -2.19
CA HIS A 60 0.30 -8.38 -1.78
C HIS A 60 0.45 -7.30 -0.70
N GLY A 61 -0.58 -6.48 -0.50
CA GLY A 61 -0.59 -5.48 0.57
C GLY A 61 -0.41 -6.06 1.99
N TRP A 62 -0.64 -7.37 2.13
CA TRP A 62 -0.36 -8.12 3.36
C TRP A 62 1.14 -8.28 3.61
N ASP A 63 1.96 -8.40 2.57
CA ASP A 63 3.43 -8.55 2.70
C ASP A 63 4.10 -7.30 3.24
N ILE A 64 3.48 -6.13 3.06
CA ILE A 64 3.92 -4.88 3.70
C ILE A 64 3.96 -5.07 5.23
N LEU A 65 2.99 -5.80 5.78
CA LEU A 65 2.78 -5.94 7.23
C LEU A 65 3.37 -7.24 7.80
N PHE A 66 3.42 -8.32 7.01
CA PHE A 66 3.70 -9.66 7.54
C PHE A 66 5.00 -10.29 7.03
N GLU A 67 5.64 -9.75 5.99
CA GLU A 67 6.91 -10.30 5.54
C GLU A 67 8.06 -9.95 6.50
N ALA A 68 8.90 -10.93 6.82
CA ALA A 68 10.15 -10.74 7.53
C ALA A 68 11.36 -11.00 6.59
N PRO A 69 12.35 -10.08 6.51
CA PRO A 69 12.44 -8.83 7.24
C PRO A 69 11.51 -7.73 6.68
N HIS A 70 10.95 -6.91 7.57
CA HIS A 70 9.94 -5.90 7.22
C HIS A 70 10.50 -4.77 6.35
N ARG A 71 9.69 -4.32 5.37
CA ARG A 71 9.99 -3.18 4.48
C ARG A 71 9.08 -1.99 4.70
N MET A 72 8.39 -1.93 5.83
CA MET A 72 7.43 -0.88 6.17
C MET A 72 8.04 0.52 6.08
N GLN A 73 9.31 0.68 6.47
CA GLN A 73 10.06 1.94 6.34
C GLN A 73 10.20 2.39 4.88
N SER A 74 10.52 1.46 3.97
CA SER A 74 10.65 1.76 2.55
C SER A 74 9.30 2.14 1.94
N TRP A 75 8.23 1.44 2.32
CA TRP A 75 6.86 1.78 1.91
C TRP A 75 6.42 3.14 2.46
N ALA A 76 6.72 3.45 3.72
CA ALA A 76 6.43 4.76 4.31
C ALA A 76 7.21 5.88 3.60
N ALA A 77 8.47 5.67 3.25
CA ALA A 77 9.27 6.63 2.49
C ALA A 77 8.74 6.84 1.05
N LEU A 78 8.34 5.75 0.39
CA LEU A 78 7.73 5.80 -0.95
C LEU A 78 6.40 6.57 -0.91
N ALA A 79 5.53 6.23 0.03
CA ALA A 79 4.26 6.92 0.21
C ALA A 79 4.46 8.38 0.62
N ARG A 80 5.40 8.70 1.51
CA ARG A 80 5.76 10.08 1.83
C ARG A 80 6.16 10.85 0.56
N THR A 81 6.96 10.24 -0.31
CA THR A 81 7.34 10.83 -1.60
C THR A 81 6.14 11.06 -2.51
N LYS A 82 5.21 10.09 -2.59
CA LYS A 82 3.96 10.20 -3.37
C LYS A 82 3.08 11.37 -2.91
N TRP A 83 2.97 11.59 -1.59
CA TRP A 83 1.99 12.54 -1.05
C TRP A 83 2.55 13.91 -0.71
N TYR A 84 3.86 14.00 -0.46
CA TYR A 84 4.52 15.23 0.01
C TYR A 84 5.70 15.64 -0.89
N GLY A 85 5.95 14.91 -1.98
CA GLY A 85 7.09 15.12 -2.86
C GLY A 85 8.42 14.64 -2.26
N ARG A 86 9.49 14.73 -3.04
CA ARG A 86 10.85 14.48 -2.55
C ARG A 86 11.39 15.69 -1.78
N ALA A 87 12.35 15.46 -0.88
CA ALA A 87 12.98 16.52 -0.08
C ALA A 87 13.72 17.59 -0.92
N ASN A 88 14.03 17.30 -2.20
CA ASN A 88 14.62 18.24 -3.14
C ASN A 88 13.59 19.06 -3.94
N GLY A 89 12.30 18.96 -3.61
CA GLY A 89 11.23 19.72 -4.26
C GLY A 89 10.74 19.14 -5.59
N SER A 90 11.20 17.96 -6.02
CA SER A 90 10.63 17.29 -7.19
C SER A 90 9.34 16.55 -6.81
N THR A 91 8.23 16.93 -7.44
CA THR A 91 6.97 16.15 -7.55
C THR A 91 7.11 15.17 -8.71
N ASP A 92 6.54 13.98 -8.77
CA ASP A 92 5.88 13.05 -7.84
C ASP A 92 6.17 11.65 -8.43
N LEU A 93 5.92 10.57 -7.68
CA LEU A 93 5.65 9.29 -8.35
C LEU A 93 4.39 9.49 -9.18
N ALA A 94 4.53 9.66 -10.48
CA ALA A 94 3.47 10.08 -11.37
C ALA A 94 3.21 9.02 -12.46
N ALA A 95 2.19 9.24 -13.29
CA ALA A 95 1.89 8.37 -14.43
C ALA A 95 3.15 7.98 -15.25
N PRO A 96 4.13 8.87 -15.53
CA PRO A 96 5.36 8.49 -16.22
C PRO A 96 6.24 7.48 -15.48
N ASP A 97 6.26 7.47 -14.14
CA ASP A 97 7.00 6.46 -13.38
C ASP A 97 6.31 5.09 -13.48
N PHE A 98 4.98 5.09 -13.52
CA PHE A 98 4.20 3.88 -13.77
C PHE A 98 4.37 3.41 -15.23
N ASP A 99 4.36 4.32 -16.20
CA ASP A 99 4.63 4.00 -17.60
C ASP A 99 6.03 3.43 -17.78
N ALA A 100 7.03 3.99 -17.11
CA ALA A 100 8.39 3.47 -17.10
C ALA A 100 8.45 2.06 -16.46
N LEU A 101 7.67 1.82 -15.41
CA LEU A 101 7.55 0.49 -14.79
C LEU A 101 6.94 -0.53 -15.76
N VAL A 102 5.83 -0.19 -16.43
CA VAL A 102 5.18 -1.07 -17.41
C VAL A 102 6.09 -1.29 -18.62
N ALA A 103 6.74 -0.24 -19.12
CA ALA A 103 7.68 -0.32 -20.24
C ALA A 103 8.94 -1.16 -19.92
N ALA A 104 9.35 -1.23 -18.65
CA ALA A 104 10.44 -2.10 -18.22
C ALA A 104 10.07 -3.60 -18.24
N TYR A 105 8.77 -3.94 -18.32
CA TYR A 105 8.27 -5.31 -18.35
C TYR A 105 7.21 -5.49 -19.44
N PRO A 106 7.59 -5.37 -20.73
CA PRO A 106 6.65 -5.39 -21.85
C PRO A 106 5.88 -6.71 -21.98
N ASP A 107 6.46 -7.82 -21.50
CA ASP A 107 5.85 -9.14 -21.55
C ASP A 107 4.92 -9.42 -20.35
N ALA A 108 4.85 -8.51 -19.37
CA ALA A 108 4.00 -8.68 -18.20
C ALA A 108 2.52 -8.49 -18.56
N LYS A 109 1.68 -9.45 -18.16
CA LYS A 109 0.23 -9.35 -18.29
C LYS A 109 -0.30 -8.35 -17.25
N VAL A 110 -1.14 -7.41 -17.66
CA VAL A 110 -1.79 -6.46 -16.75
C VAL A 110 -3.22 -6.90 -16.45
N VAL A 111 -3.56 -7.05 -15.18
CA VAL A 111 -4.89 -7.46 -14.71
C VAL A 111 -5.51 -6.32 -13.91
N LEU A 112 -6.61 -5.76 -14.41
CA LEU A 112 -7.42 -4.78 -13.68
C LEU A 112 -8.67 -5.46 -13.14
N ASN A 113 -8.67 -5.77 -11.84
CA ASN A 113 -9.85 -6.33 -11.16
C ASN A 113 -10.67 -5.23 -10.49
N THR A 114 -11.95 -5.16 -10.84
CA THR A 114 -12.90 -4.19 -10.29
C THR A 114 -14.09 -4.91 -9.66
N ARG A 115 -14.70 -4.24 -8.69
CA ARG A 115 -16.03 -4.55 -8.16
C ARG A 115 -17.07 -3.66 -8.85
N GLY A 116 -18.16 -4.28 -9.33
CA GLY A 116 -19.26 -3.55 -9.96
C GLY A 116 -20.11 -2.75 -8.97
N ASP A 117 -20.33 -3.29 -7.77
CA ASP A 117 -21.08 -2.62 -6.71
C ASP A 117 -20.14 -1.80 -5.82
N LEU A 118 -20.17 -0.48 -5.99
CA LEU A 118 -19.37 0.46 -5.20
C LEU A 118 -19.82 0.54 -3.73
N ASP A 119 -21.10 0.35 -3.43
CA ASP A 119 -21.60 0.38 -2.06
C ASP A 119 -21.15 -0.86 -1.29
N GLU A 120 -21.09 -2.01 -1.97
CA GLU A 120 -20.51 -3.23 -1.43
C GLU A 120 -18.99 -3.10 -1.23
N TRP A 121 -18.27 -2.47 -2.17
CA TRP A 121 -16.85 -2.17 -2.02
C TRP A 121 -16.60 -1.25 -0.82
N LEU A 122 -17.37 -0.16 -0.68
CA LEU A 122 -17.27 0.76 0.45
C LEU A 122 -17.52 0.06 1.78
N ARG A 123 -18.54 -0.80 1.87
CA ARG A 123 -18.84 -1.56 3.09
C ARG A 123 -17.71 -2.52 3.45
N SER A 124 -17.06 -3.12 2.44
CA SER A 124 -15.86 -3.96 2.62
C SER A 124 -14.67 -3.13 3.13
N MET A 125 -14.44 -1.94 2.58
CA MET A 125 -13.40 -1.02 3.06
C MET A 125 -13.66 -0.59 4.51
N ASP A 126 -14.89 -0.20 4.84
CA ASP A 126 -15.32 0.20 6.20
C ASP A 126 -15.02 -0.91 7.21
N LYS A 127 -15.48 -2.14 6.95
CA LYS A 127 -15.29 -3.28 7.85
C LYS A 127 -13.81 -3.61 8.12
N THR A 128 -12.93 -3.44 7.15
CA THR A 128 -11.51 -3.79 7.31
C THR A 128 -10.68 -2.64 7.87
N ILE A 129 -10.80 -1.45 7.30
CA ILE A 129 -9.89 -0.34 7.58
C ILE A 129 -10.36 0.44 8.81
N VAL A 130 -11.66 0.75 8.90
CA VAL A 130 -12.20 1.50 10.05
C VAL A 130 -12.10 0.68 11.33
N ALA A 131 -12.37 -0.62 11.26
CA ALA A 131 -12.26 -1.49 12.43
C ALA A 131 -10.84 -1.52 13.02
N ILE A 132 -9.80 -1.43 12.19
CA ILE A 132 -8.41 -1.35 12.65
C ILE A 132 -8.09 0.06 13.16
N ASN A 133 -8.50 1.10 12.45
CA ASN A 133 -8.29 2.49 12.83
C ASN A 133 -8.95 2.86 14.17
N ASP A 134 -10.14 2.32 14.45
CA ASP A 134 -10.90 2.61 15.66
C ASP A 134 -10.56 1.65 16.82
N SER A 135 -9.67 0.69 16.58
CA SER A 135 -9.22 -0.23 17.63
C SER A 135 -8.29 0.47 18.60
N TRP A 136 -8.79 0.72 19.81
CA TRP A 136 -8.02 1.29 20.92
C TRP A 136 -6.76 0.47 21.23
N MET A 137 -6.82 -0.85 21.06
CA MET A 137 -5.70 -1.75 21.35
C MET A 137 -4.57 -1.56 20.34
N PHE A 138 -4.88 -1.50 19.04
CA PHE A 138 -3.87 -1.20 18.02
C PHE A 138 -3.34 0.23 18.15
N TRP A 139 -4.23 1.17 18.48
CA TRP A 139 -3.84 2.54 18.80
C TRP A 139 -2.92 2.62 20.03
N PHE A 140 -3.11 1.80 21.05
CA PHE A 140 -2.25 1.84 22.23
C PHE A 140 -0.89 1.15 21.99
N ILE A 141 -0.89 -0.04 21.40
CA ILE A 141 0.31 -0.87 21.23
C ILE A 141 1.34 -0.21 20.30
N HIS A 142 0.92 0.55 19.29
CA HIS A 142 1.85 1.17 18.35
C HIS A 142 2.77 2.23 18.98
N PHE A 143 2.51 2.68 20.21
CA PHE A 143 3.42 3.56 20.97
C PHE A 143 4.53 2.83 21.71
N PHE A 144 4.46 1.50 21.82
CA PHE A 144 5.38 0.72 22.65
C PHE A 144 6.10 -0.40 21.89
N HIS A 145 5.66 -0.72 20.68
CA HIS A 145 6.25 -1.78 19.87
C HIS A 145 6.67 -1.24 18.50
N ARG A 146 7.93 -1.48 18.11
CA ARG A 146 8.53 -0.93 16.89
C ARG A 146 7.83 -1.38 15.61
N GLU A 147 7.52 -2.67 15.50
CA GLU A 147 6.79 -3.19 14.34
C GLU A 147 5.36 -2.66 14.31
N ALA A 148 4.70 -2.53 15.48
CA ALA A 148 3.34 -2.01 15.54
C ALA A 148 3.31 -0.51 15.19
N PHE A 149 4.32 0.26 15.62
CA PHE A 149 4.54 1.64 15.20
C PHE A 149 4.60 1.73 13.69
N TRP A 150 5.49 0.97 13.04
CA TRP A 150 5.65 1.02 11.60
C TRP A 150 4.42 0.49 10.85
N ALA A 151 3.77 -0.55 11.33
CA ALA A 151 2.53 -1.08 10.75
C ALA A 151 1.43 -0.02 10.77
N TRP A 152 1.26 0.69 11.90
CA TRP A 152 0.32 1.80 12.01
C TRP A 152 0.72 2.98 11.11
N GLN A 153 2.00 3.36 11.14
CA GLN A 153 2.54 4.50 10.41
C GLN A 153 2.40 4.32 8.89
N VAL A 154 2.78 3.15 8.36
CA VAL A 154 2.65 2.87 6.92
C VAL A 154 1.18 2.71 6.53
N SER A 155 0.40 1.89 7.23
CA SER A 155 -0.97 1.57 6.82
C SER A 155 -1.93 2.73 7.02
N GLN A 156 -2.07 3.23 8.25
CA GLN A 156 -3.12 4.20 8.59
C GLN A 156 -2.75 5.61 8.15
N ARG A 157 -1.48 5.99 8.26
CA ARG A 157 -1.04 7.37 8.06
C ARG A 157 -0.47 7.65 6.68
N TYR A 158 0.32 6.75 6.10
CA TYR A 158 0.92 7.01 4.79
C TYR A 158 0.16 6.38 3.62
N LEU A 159 -0.57 5.28 3.84
CA LEU A 159 -1.39 4.66 2.79
C LEU A 159 -2.85 5.13 2.88
N TRP A 160 -3.58 4.74 3.93
CA TRP A 160 -5.04 4.93 3.97
C TRP A 160 -5.47 6.38 4.12
N ALA A 161 -4.87 7.15 5.03
CA ALA A 161 -5.33 8.52 5.29
C ALA A 161 -5.16 9.43 4.06
N PRO A 162 -4.02 9.45 3.36
CA PRO A 162 -3.88 10.22 2.13
C PRO A 162 -4.78 9.69 1.01
N PHE A 163 -4.87 8.36 0.84
CA PHE A 163 -5.71 7.72 -0.17
C PHE A 163 -7.19 8.13 -0.03
N PHE A 164 -7.71 8.21 1.18
CA PHE A 164 -9.07 8.66 1.45
C PHE A 164 -9.22 10.16 1.73
N ARG A 165 -8.13 10.96 1.63
CA ARG A 165 -8.10 12.39 1.98
C ARG A 165 -8.66 12.65 3.39
N ALA A 166 -8.09 11.95 4.37
CA ALA A 166 -8.42 11.98 5.80
C ALA A 166 -7.31 12.68 6.64
N PRO A 167 -7.04 13.98 6.46
CA PRO A 167 -5.93 14.67 7.16
C PRO A 167 -6.13 14.76 8.68
N ASP A 168 -7.33 14.49 9.17
CA ASP A 168 -7.72 14.44 10.57
C ASP A 168 -7.62 13.03 11.18
N GLY A 169 -7.32 12.01 10.36
CA GLY A 169 -7.27 10.60 10.78
C GLY A 169 -8.64 9.96 11.01
N HIS A 170 -9.75 10.65 10.74
CA HIS A 170 -11.09 10.09 10.89
C HIS A 170 -11.49 9.27 9.67
N MET A 171 -11.00 8.04 9.63
CA MET A 171 -11.08 7.17 8.45
C MET A 171 -12.52 6.84 8.03
N ALA A 172 -13.41 6.57 8.98
CA ALA A 172 -14.81 6.26 8.67
C ALA A 172 -15.50 7.38 7.89
N THR A 173 -15.34 8.61 8.37
CA THR A 173 -15.90 9.81 7.73
C THR A 173 -15.30 10.01 6.34
N ALA A 174 -13.97 9.85 6.22
CA ALA A 174 -13.27 10.03 4.96
C ALA A 174 -13.64 8.97 3.91
N ILE A 175 -13.73 7.69 4.28
CA ILE A 175 -14.15 6.60 3.39
C ILE A 175 -15.57 6.85 2.87
N ARG A 176 -16.51 7.22 3.75
CA ARG A 176 -17.90 7.50 3.34
C ARG A 176 -18.00 8.70 2.42
N ARG A 177 -17.24 9.76 2.70
CA ARG A 177 -17.25 11.01 1.94
C ARG A 177 -16.57 10.86 0.57
N ASN A 178 -15.40 10.23 0.55
CA ASN A 178 -14.50 10.27 -0.59
C ASN A 178 -14.40 8.93 -1.32
N GLY A 179 -14.82 7.82 -0.73
CA GLY A 179 -14.49 6.49 -1.25
C GLY A 179 -15.03 6.20 -2.66
N LYS A 180 -16.26 6.61 -3.00
CA LYS A 180 -16.75 6.44 -4.38
C LYS A 180 -15.93 7.26 -5.39
N TRP A 181 -15.60 8.50 -5.02
CA TRP A 181 -14.77 9.38 -5.83
C TRP A 181 -13.37 8.80 -6.03
N VAL A 182 -12.75 8.29 -4.95
CA VAL A 182 -11.45 7.61 -5.01
C VAL A 182 -11.54 6.41 -5.95
N TYR A 183 -12.55 5.56 -5.78
CA TYR A 183 -12.73 4.33 -6.56
C TYR A 183 -12.86 4.58 -8.07
N GLN A 184 -13.52 5.68 -8.44
CA GLN A 184 -13.76 6.07 -9.84
C GLN A 184 -12.63 6.91 -10.43
N GLY A 185 -11.75 7.46 -9.59
CA GLY A 185 -10.64 8.30 -10.01
C GLY A 185 -9.37 7.50 -10.36
N GLU A 186 -8.46 8.16 -11.07
CA GLU A 186 -7.15 7.61 -11.47
C GLU A 186 -6.25 7.23 -10.28
N GLN A 187 -6.56 7.69 -9.06
CA GLN A 187 -5.76 7.39 -7.85
C GLN A 187 -5.74 5.89 -7.46
N VAL A 188 -6.71 5.11 -7.96
CA VAL A 188 -6.84 3.67 -7.67
C VAL A 188 -5.79 2.83 -8.37
N THR A 189 -5.49 3.15 -9.63
CA THR A 189 -4.52 2.40 -10.45
C THR A 189 -3.09 2.58 -9.98
N GLU A 190 -2.80 3.68 -9.27
CA GLU A 190 -1.45 4.06 -8.85
C GLU A 190 -1.03 3.57 -7.45
N THR A 191 -1.92 2.93 -6.70
CA THR A 191 -1.66 2.67 -5.27
C THR A 191 -1.45 1.18 -4.96
N HIS A 192 -1.83 0.28 -5.87
CA HIS A 192 -1.79 -1.16 -5.61
C HIS A 192 -1.30 -1.91 -6.84
N VAL A 193 -0.13 -2.51 -6.69
CA VAL A 193 0.55 -3.32 -7.70
C VAL A 193 0.79 -4.66 -7.03
N LEU A 194 -0.01 -5.67 -7.38
CA LEU A 194 0.37 -7.05 -7.09
C LEU A 194 1.43 -7.44 -8.11
N ILE A 195 2.64 -7.71 -7.63
CA ILE A 195 3.79 -8.11 -8.45
C ILE A 195 3.89 -9.62 -8.35
N VAL A 196 3.62 -10.34 -9.44
CA VAL A 196 3.63 -11.81 -9.43
C VAL A 196 4.75 -12.35 -10.30
N GLY A 197 5.53 -13.29 -9.73
CA GLY A 197 6.64 -13.97 -10.37
C GLY A 197 6.56 -15.51 -10.30
N GLU A 198 6.93 -16.08 -11.44
CA GLU A 198 7.32 -17.45 -11.85
C GLU A 198 6.26 -18.55 -11.95
N GLU A 199 5.79 -18.84 -13.17
CA GLU A 199 5.23 -20.13 -13.60
C GLU A 199 6.30 -21.22 -13.52
N LYS A 200 6.05 -22.30 -12.76
CA LYS A 200 6.93 -23.48 -12.76
C LYS A 200 6.96 -24.11 -14.15
N ASP A 201 8.15 -24.19 -14.73
CA ASP A 201 8.41 -24.99 -15.93
C ASP A 201 7.84 -26.41 -15.75
N GLY A 202 6.95 -26.80 -16.67
CA GLY A 202 6.47 -28.17 -16.88
C GLY A 202 7.15 -28.80 -18.08
#